data_AF-A0A4Y8VD71-F1
#
_entry.id   AF-A0A4Y8VD71-F1
#
_cell.length_a   1.000
_cell.length_b   1.000
_cell.length_c   1.000
_cell.angle_alpha   90.00
_cell.angle_beta   90.00
_cell.angle_gamma   90.00
#
_symmetry.space_group_name_H-M   'P 1'
#
loop_
_entity.id
_entity.type
_entity.pdbx_description
1 polymer ?
#
loop_
_entity_poly.entity_id
_entity_poly.type
_entity_poly.pdbx_seq_one_letter_code
_entity_poly.pdbx_strand_id
1 'polypeptide(L)'
;MSAKNIFHILAILLGYGLIISGFFVLGATLEDNIKLLDIFMSCLIFTQFVEFTLFPLVNLNEKAHKEVGMLGIHLLTVNVCSLLSICLMVAGIMNDLSFKIQLICQLAIIFIALVGRLASSHAGEKVEQCYQREENQVLGKKWLKSTMENLMEDAIQTKELDEMTRNKIQQINEDIRYITPSCTSEAKEIDQQFCQLAESLRVMMRDVTANQNRIAEEVEHLHHILIRRKNAR
;
A
#
# COMPACT_ATOMS: atom_id res chain seq x y z
N MET A 1 28.34 13.80 10.19
CA MET A 1 27.38 14.31 9.20
C MET A 1 27.86 13.87 7.83
N SER A 2 27.04 13.19 7.02
CA SER A 2 27.48 12.74 5.68
C SER A 2 27.62 13.92 4.72
N ALA A 3 28.59 13.87 3.78
CA ALA A 3 28.80 14.91 2.77
C ALA A 3 27.53 15.22 1.95
N LYS A 4 26.70 14.21 1.72
CA LYS A 4 25.38 14.34 1.08
C LYS A 4 24.44 15.26 1.87
N ASN A 5 24.41 15.12 3.21
CA ASN A 5 23.55 15.95 4.07
C ASN A 5 24.03 17.41 4.09
N ILE A 6 25.34 17.65 4.02
CA ILE A 6 25.91 19.00 3.95
C ILE A 6 25.49 19.67 2.62
N PHE A 7 25.56 18.94 1.51
CA PHE A 7 25.14 19.45 0.21
C PHE A 7 23.64 19.78 0.17
N HIS A 8 22.78 18.94 0.76
CA HIS A 8 21.35 19.22 0.88
C HIS A 8 21.07 20.48 1.69
N ILE A 9 21.72 20.64 2.85
CA ILE A 9 21.55 21.84 3.69
C ILE A 9 22.02 23.10 2.95
N LEU A 10 23.16 23.02 2.25
CA LEU A 10 23.68 24.15 1.47
C LEU A 10 22.72 24.55 0.34
N ALA A 11 22.16 23.57 -0.38
CA ALA A 11 21.20 23.82 -1.45
C ALA A 11 19.91 24.49 -0.92
N ILE A 12 19.44 24.08 0.26
CA ILE A 12 18.27 24.68 0.92
C ILE A 12 18.56 26.14 1.32
N LEU A 13 19.72 26.39 1.95
CA LEU A 13 20.13 27.73 2.35
C LEU A 13 20.30 28.68 1.15
N LEU A 14 20.91 28.19 0.05
CA LEU A 14 21.01 28.95 -1.19
C LEU A 14 19.63 29.26 -1.78
N GLY A 15 18.69 28.31 -1.74
CA GLY A 15 17.32 28.53 -2.21
C GLY A 15 16.59 29.62 -1.43
N TYR A 16 16.65 29.61 -0.09
CA TYR A 16 16.07 30.70 0.71
C TYR A 16 16.76 32.04 0.43
N GLY A 17 18.09 32.05 0.28
CA GLY A 17 18.84 33.25 -0.07
C GLY A 17 18.41 33.84 -1.42
N LEU A 18 18.18 32.99 -2.43
CA LEU A 18 17.69 33.41 -3.74
C LEU A 18 16.27 33.98 -3.68
N ILE A 19 15.37 33.37 -2.91
CA ILE A 19 14.00 33.88 -2.73
C ILE A 19 14.04 35.25 -2.07
N ILE A 20 14.72 35.39 -0.93
CA ILE A 20 14.79 36.63 -0.18
C ILE A 20 15.43 37.73 -1.04
N SER A 21 16.60 37.46 -1.65
CA SER A 21 17.29 38.44 -2.50
C SER A 21 16.45 38.84 -3.72
N GLY A 22 15.72 37.90 -4.33
CA GLY A 22 14.79 38.17 -5.43
C GLY A 22 13.71 39.18 -5.05
N PHE A 23 13.06 39.02 -3.88
CA PHE A 23 12.07 39.99 -3.40
C PHE A 23 12.67 41.34 -3.01
N PHE A 24 13.92 41.39 -2.53
CA PHE A 24 14.60 42.65 -2.26
C PHE A 24 14.95 43.43 -3.54
N VAL A 25 15.31 42.73 -4.63
CA VAL A 25 15.68 43.36 -5.91
C VAL A 25 14.43 43.71 -6.72
N LEU A 26 13.47 42.79 -6.86
CA LEU A 26 12.31 42.95 -7.73
C LEU A 26 11.10 43.58 -7.01
N GLY A 27 11.02 43.42 -5.69
CA GLY A 27 9.91 43.91 -4.87
C GLY A 27 10.21 45.20 -4.10
N ALA A 28 11.21 45.98 -4.53
CA ALA A 28 11.62 47.22 -3.87
C ALA A 28 10.49 48.26 -3.78
N THR A 29 9.48 48.17 -4.64
CA THR A 29 8.31 49.07 -4.70
C THR A 29 7.11 48.58 -3.89
N LEU A 30 7.14 47.36 -3.34
CA LEU A 30 6.03 46.82 -2.55
C LEU A 30 6.05 47.36 -1.13
N GLU A 31 4.85 47.50 -0.55
CA GLU A 31 4.69 47.76 0.88
C GLU A 31 5.38 46.65 1.70
N ASP A 32 6.10 47.04 2.76
CA ASP A 32 6.91 46.13 3.56
C ASP A 32 6.13 44.95 4.13
N ASN A 33 4.86 45.17 4.52
CA ASN A 33 3.97 44.13 5.04
C ASN A 33 3.62 43.08 3.98
N ILE A 34 3.34 43.51 2.75
CA ILE A 34 3.00 42.64 1.62
C ILE A 34 4.24 41.87 1.18
N LYS A 35 5.37 42.56 1.05
CA LYS A 35 6.67 41.96 0.72
C LYS A 35 7.06 40.85 1.71
N LEU A 36 6.89 41.08 3.01
CA LEU A 36 7.22 40.09 4.04
C LEU A 36 6.30 38.87 3.98
N LEU A 37 5.01 39.06 3.71
CA LEU A 37 4.05 37.97 3.51
C LEU A 37 4.43 37.10 2.30
N ASP A 38 4.79 37.72 1.17
CA ASP A 38 5.12 37.00 -0.06
C ASP A 38 6.45 36.25 0.05
N ILE A 39 7.44 36.81 0.77
CA ILE A 39 8.66 36.09 1.13
C ILE A 39 8.31 34.86 1.97
N PHE A 40 7.48 35.02 3.00
CA PHE A 40 7.11 33.91 3.88
C PHE A 40 6.40 32.79 3.11
N MET A 41 5.42 33.14 2.28
CA MET A 41 4.69 32.18 1.45
C MET A 41 5.59 31.49 0.42
N SER A 42 6.50 32.24 -0.22
CA SER A 42 7.47 31.68 -1.16
C SER A 42 8.43 30.70 -0.48
N CYS A 43 8.89 31.02 0.73
CA CYS A 43 9.68 30.11 1.57
C CYS A 43 8.90 28.84 1.93
N LEU A 44 7.61 28.96 2.28
CA LEU A 44 6.77 27.80 2.56
C LEU A 44 6.63 26.88 1.34
N ILE A 45 6.34 27.45 0.16
CA ILE A 45 6.24 26.70 -1.10
C ILE A 45 7.56 25.99 -1.40
N PHE A 46 8.68 26.71 -1.32
CA PHE A 46 10.01 26.14 -1.56
C PHE A 46 10.30 24.98 -0.60
N THR A 47 9.95 25.12 0.67
CA THR A 47 10.14 24.06 1.67
C THR A 47 9.38 22.79 1.30
N GLN A 48 8.14 22.90 0.82
CA GLN A 48 7.35 21.73 0.39
C GLN A 48 7.98 21.03 -0.83
N PHE A 49 8.50 21.77 -1.81
CA PHE A 49 9.17 21.17 -2.97
C PHE A 49 10.52 20.53 -2.62
N VAL A 50 11.26 21.13 -1.70
CA VAL A 50 12.52 20.60 -1.17
C VAL A 50 12.29 19.29 -0.41
N GLU A 51 11.26 19.27 0.46
CA GLU A 51 10.85 18.08 1.22
C GLU A 51 10.66 16.90 0.26
N PHE A 52 10.04 17.13 -0.89
CA PHE A 52 9.82 16.12 -1.92
C PHE A 52 11.07 15.71 -2.73
N THR A 53 11.90 16.69 -3.14
CA THR A 53 12.99 16.45 -4.09
C THR A 53 14.25 15.92 -3.42
N LEU A 54 14.57 16.39 -2.21
CA LEU A 54 15.81 16.04 -1.52
C LEU A 54 15.65 14.86 -0.56
N PHE A 55 14.45 14.65 -0.03
CA PHE A 55 14.10 13.51 0.78
C PHE A 55 13.05 12.71 0.04
N PRO A 56 13.42 11.74 -0.80
CA PRO A 56 12.44 10.90 -1.46
C PRO A 56 11.64 10.19 -0.35
N LEU A 57 10.41 10.67 -0.12
CA LEU A 57 9.42 10.06 0.78
C LEU A 57 8.92 8.71 0.23
N VAL A 58 9.57 8.15 -0.80
CA VAL A 58 9.17 6.92 -1.48
C VAL A 58 10.30 5.91 -1.38
N ASN A 59 10.26 5.11 -0.33
CA ASN A 59 10.79 3.78 -0.31
C ASN A 59 10.00 2.88 -1.27
N LEU A 60 10.40 2.91 -2.54
CA LEU A 60 9.89 2.01 -3.60
C LEU A 60 10.10 0.50 -3.28
N ASN A 61 10.84 0.19 -2.22
CA ASN A 61 11.07 -1.17 -1.76
C ASN A 61 10.00 -1.66 -0.76
N GLU A 62 9.09 -0.78 -0.31
CA GLU A 62 7.97 -1.17 0.55
C GLU A 62 6.90 -1.90 -0.28
N LYS A 63 6.63 -3.16 0.06
CA LYS A 63 5.71 -4.03 -0.72
C LYS A 63 4.31 -3.44 -0.88
N ALA A 64 3.82 -2.74 0.14
CA ALA A 64 2.51 -2.11 0.13
C ALA A 64 2.44 -0.84 -0.74
N HIS A 65 3.58 -0.26 -1.13
CA HIS A 65 3.65 0.98 -1.91
C HIS A 65 2.77 2.12 -1.35
N LYS A 66 2.63 2.18 -0.03
CA LYS A 66 1.83 3.18 0.70
C LYS A 66 2.17 4.60 0.28
N GLU A 67 3.47 4.86 0.18
CA GLU A 67 4.03 6.16 -0.16
C GLU A 67 3.68 6.59 -1.60
N VAL A 68 3.45 5.65 -2.53
CA VAL A 68 2.99 5.96 -3.89
C VAL A 68 1.56 6.50 -3.87
N GLY A 69 0.69 5.94 -3.03
CA GLY A 69 -0.67 6.44 -2.82
C GLY A 69 -0.71 7.83 -2.18
N MET A 70 0.20 8.09 -1.24
CA MET A 70 0.35 9.41 -0.62
C MET A 70 0.86 10.46 -1.62
N LEU A 71 1.80 10.07 -2.48
CA LEU A 71 2.51 10.95 -3.39
C LEU A 71 1.58 11.65 -4.39
N GLY A 72 0.63 10.93 -4.99
CA GLY A 72 -0.26 11.51 -6.01
C GLY A 72 -1.10 12.67 -5.47
N ILE A 73 -1.74 12.47 -4.32
CA ILE A 73 -2.58 13.51 -3.68
C ILE A 73 -1.72 14.66 -3.16
N HIS A 74 -0.56 14.35 -2.55
CA HIS A 74 0.34 15.37 -2.04
C HIS A 74 0.86 16.27 -3.16
N LEU A 75 1.37 15.67 -4.26
CA LEU A 75 1.90 16.41 -5.41
C LEU A 75 0.83 17.28 -6.08
N LEU A 76 -0.39 16.76 -6.24
CA LEU A 76 -1.51 17.54 -6.77
C LEU A 76 -1.85 18.72 -5.87
N THR A 77 -1.95 18.49 -4.55
CA THR A 77 -2.27 19.53 -3.57
C THR A 77 -1.20 20.63 -3.56
N VAL A 78 0.08 20.25 -3.50
CA VAL A 78 1.20 21.21 -3.47
C VAL A 78 1.23 22.04 -4.76
N ASN A 79 1.08 21.42 -5.93
CA ASN A 79 1.08 22.14 -7.20
C ASN A 79 -0.11 23.12 -7.32
N VAL A 80 -1.33 22.69 -6.99
CA VAL A 80 -2.51 23.56 -7.06
C VAL A 80 -2.40 24.73 -6.07
N CYS A 81 -2.02 24.45 -4.81
CA CYS A 81 -1.90 25.49 -3.79
C CYS A 81 -0.75 26.47 -4.10
N SER A 82 0.38 25.97 -4.60
CA SER A 82 1.51 26.84 -5.01
C SER A 82 1.13 27.73 -6.19
N LEU A 83 0.44 27.19 -7.20
CA LEU A 83 -0.02 27.97 -8.35
C LEU A 83 -1.00 29.06 -7.90
N LEU A 84 -1.98 28.72 -7.05
CA LEU A 84 -2.93 29.69 -6.50
C LEU A 84 -2.23 30.78 -5.69
N SER A 85 -1.26 30.40 -4.86
CA SER A 85 -0.52 31.35 -4.04
C SER A 85 0.31 32.32 -4.89
N ILE A 86 0.99 31.83 -5.93
CA ILE A 86 1.75 32.65 -6.89
C ILE A 86 0.80 33.58 -7.67
N CYS A 87 -0.31 33.06 -8.19
CA CYS A 87 -1.31 33.88 -8.89
C CYS A 87 -1.85 35.00 -8.00
N LEU A 88 -2.07 34.72 -6.71
CA LEU A 88 -2.52 35.71 -5.74
C LEU A 88 -1.45 36.79 -5.47
N MET A 89 -0.16 36.41 -5.38
CA MET A 89 0.95 37.39 -5.26
C MET A 89 1.03 38.30 -6.48
N VAL A 90 0.99 37.73 -7.69
CA VAL A 90 1.03 38.49 -8.95
C VAL A 90 -0.19 39.41 -9.06
N ALA A 91 -1.37 38.92 -8.74
CA ALA A 91 -2.59 39.74 -8.71
C ALA A 91 -2.51 40.84 -7.63
N GLY A 92 -1.83 40.56 -6.51
CA GLY A 92 -1.49 41.51 -5.45
C GLY A 92 -0.68 42.68 -5.98
N ILE A 93 0.37 42.39 -6.74
CA ILE A 93 1.27 43.37 -7.36
C ILE A 93 0.56 44.16 -8.47
N MET A 94 -0.24 43.51 -9.30
CA MET A 94 -0.89 44.17 -10.45
C MET A 94 -2.08 45.07 -10.07
N ASN A 95 -2.78 44.75 -8.99
CA ASN A 95 -4.02 45.43 -8.61
C ASN A 95 -3.93 46.17 -7.26
N ASP A 96 -2.72 46.36 -6.71
CA ASP A 96 -2.48 46.96 -5.40
C ASP A 96 -3.41 46.41 -4.30
N LEU A 97 -3.47 45.08 -4.21
CA LEU A 97 -4.40 44.40 -3.32
C LEU A 97 -4.05 44.72 -1.86
N SER A 98 -5.07 45.05 -1.05
CA SER A 98 -4.84 45.34 0.36
C SER A 98 -4.22 44.14 1.08
N PHE A 99 -3.20 44.39 1.90
CA PHE A 99 -2.55 43.39 2.75
C PHE A 99 -3.54 42.48 3.48
N LYS A 100 -4.64 43.03 4.02
CA LYS A 100 -5.65 42.24 4.76
C LYS A 100 -6.30 41.17 3.88
N ILE A 101 -6.61 41.50 2.62
CA ILE A 101 -7.26 40.59 1.68
C ILE A 101 -6.25 39.52 1.26
N GLN A 102 -5.03 39.92 0.90
CA GLN A 102 -3.95 39.00 0.54
C GLN A 102 -3.66 38.01 1.67
N LEU A 103 -3.58 38.49 2.91
CA LEU A 103 -3.37 37.64 4.09
C LEU A 103 -4.48 36.61 4.27
N ILE A 104 -5.76 37.02 4.20
CA ILE A 104 -6.90 36.10 4.37
C ILE A 104 -6.89 35.03 3.27
N CYS A 105 -6.66 35.43 2.02
CA CYS A 105 -6.63 34.49 0.90
C CYS A 105 -5.43 33.53 1.00
N GLN A 106 -4.24 34.00 1.39
CA GLN A 106 -3.07 33.13 1.60
C GLN A 106 -3.31 32.16 2.77
N LEU A 107 -3.93 32.60 3.87
CA LEU A 107 -4.32 31.72 4.98
C LEU A 107 -5.33 30.64 4.55
N ALA A 108 -6.29 30.99 3.71
CA ALA A 108 -7.23 30.03 3.14
C ALA A 108 -6.51 28.97 2.28
N ILE A 109 -5.53 29.38 1.48
CA ILE A 109 -4.70 28.46 0.68
C ILE A 109 -3.89 27.53 1.58
N ILE A 110 -3.26 28.06 2.65
CA ILE A 110 -2.54 27.23 3.63
C ILE A 110 -3.49 26.20 4.26
N PHE A 111 -4.70 26.61 4.63
CA PHE A 111 -5.69 25.69 5.19
C PHE A 111 -6.04 24.55 4.23
N ILE A 112 -6.27 24.85 2.95
CA ILE A 112 -6.51 23.84 1.92
C ILE A 112 -5.30 22.90 1.76
N ALA A 113 -4.08 23.46 1.78
CA ALA A 113 -2.86 22.65 1.72
C ALA A 113 -2.73 21.69 2.91
N LEU A 114 -3.09 22.11 4.13
CA LEU A 114 -3.13 21.26 5.32
C LEU A 114 -4.15 20.13 5.19
N VAL A 115 -5.36 20.44 4.70
CA VAL A 115 -6.40 19.44 4.44
C VAL A 115 -5.92 18.42 3.40
N GLY A 116 -5.28 18.87 2.31
CA GLY A 116 -4.72 17.96 1.31
C GLY A 116 -3.58 17.09 1.85
N ARG A 117 -2.78 17.58 2.80
CA ARG A 117 -1.76 16.78 3.50
C ARG A 117 -2.41 15.67 4.36
N LEU A 118 -3.51 15.96 5.05
CA LEU A 118 -4.29 14.96 5.78
C LEU A 118 -4.93 13.92 4.84
N ALA A 119 -5.48 14.37 3.72
CA ALA A 119 -6.08 13.49 2.71
C ALA A 119 -5.04 12.55 2.08
N SER A 120 -3.84 13.07 1.80
CA SER A 120 -2.70 12.27 1.33
C SER A 120 -2.34 11.16 2.33
N SER A 121 -2.24 11.48 3.63
CA SER A 121 -1.99 10.48 4.68
C SER A 121 -3.05 9.38 4.71
N HIS A 122 -4.33 9.77 4.65
CA HIS A 122 -5.44 8.82 4.64
C HIS A 122 -5.42 7.90 3.41
N ALA A 123 -5.03 8.44 2.24
CA ALA A 123 -4.88 7.62 1.05
C ALA A 123 -3.77 6.59 1.19
N GLY A 124 -2.64 6.96 1.82
CA GLY A 124 -1.58 6.01 2.16
C GLY A 124 -2.09 4.87 3.05
N GLU A 125 -2.75 5.20 4.15
CA GLU A 125 -3.32 4.19 5.05
C GLU A 125 -4.33 3.27 4.34
N LYS A 126 -5.13 3.81 3.42
CA LYS A 126 -6.06 3.02 2.61
C LYS A 126 -5.37 2.04 1.67
N VAL A 127 -4.26 2.45 1.04
CA VAL A 127 -3.46 1.57 0.20
C VAL A 127 -2.86 0.43 1.03
N GLU A 128 -2.33 0.73 2.21
CA GLU A 128 -1.79 -0.27 3.13
C GLU A 128 -2.86 -1.26 3.60
N GLN A 129 -4.06 -0.77 3.97
CA GLN A 129 -5.20 -1.62 4.33
C GLN A 129 -5.63 -2.55 3.18
N CYS A 130 -5.62 -2.05 1.95
CA CYS A 130 -5.96 -2.85 0.77
C CYS A 130 -4.91 -3.94 0.54
N TYR A 131 -3.63 -3.59 0.61
CA TYR A 131 -2.52 -4.54 0.49
C TYR A 131 -2.62 -5.65 1.54
N GLN A 132 -2.79 -5.30 2.82
CA GLN A 132 -2.96 -6.29 3.89
C GLN A 132 -4.18 -7.18 3.67
N ARG A 133 -5.28 -6.63 3.14
CA ARG A 133 -6.48 -7.40 2.83
C ARG A 133 -6.23 -8.39 1.68
N GLU A 134 -5.55 -7.97 0.62
CA GLU A 134 -5.17 -8.84 -0.50
C GLU A 134 -4.18 -9.93 -0.05
N GLU A 135 -3.17 -9.58 0.73
CA GLU A 135 -2.22 -10.56 1.28
C GLU A 135 -2.95 -11.61 2.13
N ASN A 136 -3.85 -11.17 3.01
CA ASN A 136 -4.68 -12.07 3.81
C ASN A 136 -5.63 -12.94 2.96
N GLN A 137 -6.15 -12.44 1.84
CA GLN A 137 -6.96 -13.23 0.90
C GLN A 137 -6.16 -14.34 0.23
N VAL A 138 -4.90 -14.05 -0.13
CA VAL A 138 -4.01 -15.01 -0.80
C VAL A 138 -3.42 -16.02 0.17
N LEU A 139 -3.22 -15.66 1.45
CA LEU A 139 -2.66 -16.56 2.47
C LEU A 139 -3.45 -17.87 2.62
N GLY A 140 -4.77 -17.83 2.64
CA GLY A 140 -5.61 -19.04 2.73
C GLY A 140 -5.38 -20.01 1.56
N LYS A 141 -5.37 -19.48 0.33
CA LYS A 141 -5.05 -20.27 -0.88
C LYS A 141 -3.63 -20.85 -0.83
N LYS A 142 -2.65 -20.08 -0.35
CA LYS A 142 -1.26 -20.53 -0.23
C LYS A 142 -1.14 -21.69 0.76
N TRP A 143 -1.86 -21.62 1.88
CA TRP A 143 -1.85 -22.67 2.89
C TRP A 143 -2.51 -23.96 2.39
N LEU A 144 -3.68 -23.88 1.76
CA LEU A 144 -4.32 -25.02 1.09
C LEU A 144 -3.39 -25.72 0.10
N LYS A 145 -2.74 -24.95 -0.78
CA LYS A 145 -1.81 -25.48 -1.79
C LYS A 145 -0.63 -26.20 -1.15
N SER A 146 -0.01 -25.60 -0.13
CA SER A 146 1.12 -26.21 0.57
C SER A 146 0.72 -27.49 1.31
N THR A 147 -0.43 -27.51 1.98
CA THR A 147 -0.93 -28.71 2.67
C THR A 147 -1.19 -29.84 1.69
N MET A 148 -1.75 -29.53 0.50
CA MET A 148 -2.03 -30.53 -0.51
C MET A 148 -0.77 -31.05 -1.22
N GLU A 149 0.23 -30.19 -1.44
CA GLU A 149 1.55 -30.59 -1.94
C GLU A 149 2.20 -31.60 -0.97
N ASN A 150 2.17 -31.33 0.34
CA ASN A 150 2.69 -32.25 1.36
C ASN A 150 1.94 -33.59 1.38
N LEU A 151 0.60 -33.57 1.29
CA LEU A 151 -0.21 -34.79 1.23
C LEU A 151 0.06 -35.59 -0.05
N MET A 152 0.28 -34.93 -1.19
CA MET A 152 0.65 -35.59 -2.44
C MET A 152 2.04 -36.24 -2.34
N GLU A 153 3.01 -35.56 -1.73
CA GLU A 153 4.35 -36.13 -1.49
C GLU A 153 4.28 -37.41 -0.65
N ASP A 154 3.52 -37.39 0.46
CA ASP A 154 3.34 -38.56 1.31
C ASP A 154 2.62 -39.71 0.58
N ALA A 155 1.59 -39.38 -0.21
CA ALA A 155 0.88 -40.36 -1.03
C ALA A 155 1.79 -41.00 -2.09
N ILE A 156 2.73 -40.26 -2.67
CA ILE A 156 3.70 -40.79 -3.64
C ILE A 156 4.66 -41.77 -2.96
N GLN A 157 5.18 -41.41 -1.78
CA GLN A 157 6.16 -42.20 -1.02
C GLN A 157 5.56 -43.49 -0.45
N THR A 158 4.25 -43.51 -0.20
CA THR A 158 3.56 -44.65 0.42
C THR A 158 3.19 -45.71 -0.61
N LYS A 159 4.04 -46.73 -0.78
CA LYS A 159 3.87 -47.80 -1.80
C LYS A 159 2.62 -48.66 -1.63
N GLU A 160 2.12 -48.79 -0.40
CA GLU A 160 0.98 -49.64 -0.05
C GLU A 160 -0.37 -48.97 -0.33
N LEU A 161 -0.36 -47.67 -0.67
CA LEU A 161 -1.56 -46.92 -1.03
C LEU A 161 -2.09 -47.41 -2.38
N ASP A 162 -3.39 -47.67 -2.43
CA ASP A 162 -4.03 -48.10 -3.67
C ASP A 162 -3.95 -47.01 -4.76
N GLU A 163 -3.95 -47.45 -6.02
CA GLU A 163 -3.79 -46.57 -7.18
C GLU A 163 -5.00 -45.63 -7.39
N MET A 164 -6.21 -46.06 -7.00
CA MET A 164 -7.43 -45.25 -7.11
C MET A 164 -7.39 -44.03 -6.17
N THR A 165 -7.05 -44.26 -4.90
CA THR A 165 -6.87 -43.25 -3.86
C THR A 165 -5.74 -42.30 -4.22
N ARG A 166 -4.62 -42.82 -4.73
CA ARG A 166 -3.50 -41.99 -5.22
C ARG A 166 -3.93 -41.07 -6.37
N ASN A 167 -4.63 -41.61 -7.37
CA ASN A 167 -5.14 -40.82 -8.49
C ASN A 167 -6.13 -39.74 -8.03
N LYS A 168 -6.96 -40.03 -7.01
CA LYS A 168 -7.91 -39.06 -6.47
C LYS A 168 -7.21 -37.93 -5.70
N ILE A 169 -6.17 -38.24 -4.93
CA ILE A 169 -5.31 -37.23 -4.28
C ILE A 169 -4.66 -36.32 -5.32
N GLN A 170 -4.16 -36.90 -6.43
CA GLN A 170 -3.61 -36.11 -7.53
C GLN A 170 -4.67 -35.20 -8.16
N GLN A 171 -5.88 -35.71 -8.41
CA GLN A 171 -6.99 -34.91 -8.93
C GLN A 171 -7.35 -33.75 -7.99
N ILE A 172 -7.42 -33.98 -6.67
CA ILE A 172 -7.67 -32.94 -5.66
C ILE A 172 -6.58 -31.86 -5.72
N ASN A 173 -5.31 -32.25 -5.87
CA ASN A 173 -4.19 -31.32 -5.97
C ASN A 173 -4.24 -30.46 -7.25
N GLU A 174 -4.66 -31.04 -8.37
CA GLU A 174 -4.91 -30.29 -9.60
C GLU A 174 -6.10 -29.34 -9.44
N ASP A 175 -7.17 -29.79 -8.78
CA ASP A 175 -8.39 -29.02 -8.54
C ASP A 175 -8.18 -27.81 -7.63
N ILE A 176 -7.26 -27.90 -6.66
CA ILE A 176 -6.89 -26.79 -5.76
C ILE A 176 -6.36 -25.58 -6.53
N ARG A 177 -5.72 -25.79 -7.68
CA ARG A 177 -5.16 -24.69 -8.50
C ARG A 177 -6.25 -23.70 -8.94
N TYR A 178 -7.47 -24.19 -9.12
CA TYR A 178 -8.63 -23.43 -9.57
C TYR A 178 -9.42 -22.75 -8.44
N ILE A 179 -8.95 -22.80 -7.18
CA ILE A 179 -9.59 -22.06 -6.09
C ILE A 179 -9.31 -20.54 -6.20
N THR A 180 -10.37 -19.76 -6.04
CA THR A 180 -10.28 -18.29 -5.92
C THR A 180 -9.93 -17.91 -4.46
N PRO A 181 -8.99 -16.98 -4.25
CA PRO A 181 -8.74 -16.39 -2.94
C PRO A 181 -10.04 -15.84 -2.34
N SER A 182 -10.32 -16.17 -1.08
CA SER A 182 -11.46 -15.59 -0.34
C SER A 182 -11.08 -15.39 1.12
N CYS A 183 -11.70 -14.39 1.75
CA CYS A 183 -11.49 -14.03 3.15
C CYS A 183 -12.79 -14.06 3.97
N THR A 184 -13.88 -14.62 3.42
CA THR A 184 -15.12 -14.78 4.18
C THR A 184 -14.91 -15.75 5.34
N SER A 185 -15.65 -15.57 6.44
CA SER A 185 -15.54 -16.46 7.61
C SER A 185 -15.84 -17.91 7.23
N GLU A 186 -16.82 -18.14 6.36
CA GLU A 186 -17.15 -19.47 5.83
C GLU A 186 -15.99 -20.07 5.04
N ALA A 187 -15.34 -19.31 4.15
CA ALA A 187 -14.18 -19.79 3.41
C ALA A 187 -13.03 -20.18 4.34
N LYS A 188 -12.78 -19.40 5.40
CA LYS A 188 -11.74 -19.69 6.39
C LYS A 188 -12.01 -20.96 7.19
N GLU A 189 -13.26 -21.17 7.61
CA GLU A 189 -13.66 -22.38 8.32
C GLU A 189 -13.49 -23.63 7.43
N ILE A 190 -13.90 -23.53 6.16
CA ILE A 190 -13.72 -24.62 5.19
C ILE A 190 -12.24 -24.88 4.93
N ASP A 191 -11.40 -23.84 4.79
CA ASP A 191 -9.95 -23.97 4.60
C ASP A 191 -9.29 -24.68 5.80
N GLN A 192 -9.73 -24.36 7.03
CA GLN A 192 -9.25 -25.01 8.24
C GLN A 192 -9.67 -26.48 8.32
N GLN A 193 -10.94 -26.79 8.00
CA GLN A 193 -11.44 -28.17 7.95
C GLN A 193 -10.67 -29.00 6.91
N PHE A 194 -10.44 -28.42 5.73
CA PHE A 194 -9.65 -29.06 4.67
C PHE A 194 -8.25 -29.40 5.15
N CYS A 195 -7.54 -28.44 5.76
CA CYS A 195 -6.17 -28.67 6.19
C CYS A 195 -6.05 -29.65 7.35
N GLN A 196 -7.00 -29.62 8.30
CA GLN A 196 -7.05 -30.59 9.39
C GLN A 196 -7.29 -32.01 8.87
N LEU A 197 -8.19 -32.17 7.90
CA LEU A 197 -8.47 -33.46 7.30
C LEU A 197 -7.29 -33.98 6.47
N ALA A 198 -6.65 -33.11 5.69
CA ALA A 198 -5.45 -33.46 4.94
C ALA A 198 -4.30 -33.91 5.86
N GLU A 199 -4.07 -33.23 6.99
CA GLU A 199 -3.04 -33.64 7.94
C GLU A 199 -3.41 -34.96 8.65
N SER A 200 -4.69 -35.17 8.98
CA SER A 200 -5.19 -36.44 9.51
C SER A 200 -4.93 -37.61 8.53
N LEU A 201 -5.19 -37.38 7.24
CA LEU A 201 -4.90 -38.34 6.17
C LEU A 201 -3.42 -38.70 6.13
N ARG A 202 -2.51 -37.73 6.25
CA ARG A 202 -1.06 -37.97 6.31
C ARG A 202 -0.67 -38.87 7.48
N VAL A 203 -1.29 -38.67 8.65
CA VAL A 203 -1.06 -39.53 9.82
C VAL A 203 -1.58 -40.94 9.57
N MET A 204 -2.77 -41.10 8.99
CA MET A 204 -3.35 -42.41 8.67
C MET A 204 -2.54 -43.17 7.60
N MET A 205 -1.93 -42.46 6.65
CA MET A 205 -1.07 -43.05 5.61
C MET A 205 0.22 -43.65 6.14
N ARG A 206 0.59 -43.42 7.41
CA ARG A 206 1.74 -44.10 8.04
C ARG A 206 1.49 -45.60 8.29
N ASP A 207 0.22 -46.00 8.41
CA ASP A 207 -0.19 -47.40 8.53
C ASP A 207 -1.40 -47.64 7.62
N VAL A 208 -1.10 -47.82 6.32
CA VAL A 208 -2.12 -48.01 5.28
C VAL A 208 -2.85 -49.32 5.48
N THR A 209 -2.15 -50.38 5.87
CA THR A 209 -2.75 -51.72 6.00
C THR A 209 -3.87 -51.78 7.03
N ALA A 210 -3.77 -51.01 8.12
CA ALA A 210 -4.82 -50.90 9.13
C ALA A 210 -5.95 -49.94 8.76
N ASN A 211 -5.70 -48.97 7.87
CA ASN A 211 -6.60 -47.83 7.64
C ASN A 211 -7.13 -47.70 6.20
N GLN A 212 -6.86 -48.65 5.31
CA GLN A 212 -7.10 -48.52 3.87
C GLN A 212 -8.51 -48.01 3.50
N ASN A 213 -9.55 -48.61 4.07
CA ASN A 213 -10.95 -48.19 3.82
C ASN A 213 -11.25 -46.78 4.35
N ARG A 214 -10.70 -46.42 5.52
CA ARG A 214 -10.88 -45.09 6.12
C ARG A 214 -10.14 -44.02 5.33
N ILE A 215 -8.96 -44.32 4.80
CA ILE A 215 -8.20 -43.40 3.95
C ILE A 215 -9.00 -43.07 2.68
N ALA A 216 -9.56 -44.09 2.01
CA ALA A 216 -10.36 -43.87 0.80
C ALA A 216 -11.61 -43.00 1.09
N GLU A 217 -12.32 -43.26 2.19
CA GLU A 217 -13.49 -42.48 2.60
C GLU A 217 -13.12 -41.02 2.92
N GLU A 218 -12.04 -40.80 3.66
CA GLU A 218 -11.61 -39.46 4.06
C GLU A 218 -11.01 -38.66 2.89
N VAL A 219 -10.44 -39.33 1.87
CA VAL A 219 -10.06 -38.69 0.60
C VAL A 219 -11.30 -38.21 -0.17
N GLU A 220 -12.40 -38.98 -0.16
CA GLU A 220 -13.67 -38.53 -0.74
C GLU A 220 -14.22 -37.32 0.02
N HIS A 221 -14.18 -37.37 1.34
CA HIS A 221 -14.61 -36.27 2.20
C HIS A 221 -13.77 -35.00 1.96
N LEU A 222 -12.46 -35.14 1.78
CA LEU A 222 -11.56 -34.04 1.41
C LEU A 222 -11.96 -33.41 0.06
N HIS A 223 -12.32 -34.25 -0.92
CA HIS A 223 -12.81 -33.77 -2.22
C HIS A 223 -14.14 -33.00 -2.09
N HIS A 224 -15.07 -33.47 -1.25
CA HIS A 224 -16.33 -32.75 -0.98
C HIS A 224 -16.10 -31.38 -0.32
N ILE A 225 -15.19 -31.30 0.65
CA ILE A 225 -14.80 -30.03 1.28
C ILE A 225 -14.23 -29.08 0.22
N LEU A 226 -13.43 -29.57 -0.71
CA LEU A 226 -12.88 -28.78 -1.81
C LEU A 226 -13.97 -28.20 -2.73
N ILE A 227 -14.96 -29.02 -3.11
CA ILE A 227 -16.10 -28.55 -3.93
C ILE A 227 -16.89 -27.47 -3.20
N ARG A 228 -17.15 -27.66 -1.90
CA ARG A 228 -17.81 -26.65 -1.08
C ARG A 228 -17.00 -25.35 -1.04
N ARG A 229 -15.66 -25.45 -0.93
CA ARG A 229 -14.76 -24.30 -0.95
C ARG A 229 -14.78 -23.54 -2.27
N LYS A 230 -14.88 -24.24 -3.41
CA LYS A 230 -15.01 -23.63 -4.75
C LYS A 230 -16.28 -22.78 -4.88
N ASN A 231 -17.35 -23.14 -4.14
CA ASN A 231 -18.63 -22.44 -4.16
C ASN A 231 -18.74 -21.31 -3.12
N ALA A 232 -17.96 -21.37 -2.03
CA ALA A 232 -17.87 -20.30 -1.03
C ALA A 232 -16.99 -19.15 -1.55
N ARG A 233 -17.61 -18.03 -1.95
CA ARG A 233 -16.94 -16.80 -2.41
C ARG A 233 -16.96 -15.72 -1.33
#